data_AF-A0A957DUT8-F1
#
_entry.id   AF-A0A957DUT8-F1
#
_cell.length_a   1.000
_cell.length_b   1.000
_cell.length_c   1.000
_cell.angle_alpha   90.00
_cell.angle_beta   90.00
_cell.angle_gamma   90.00
#
_symmetry.space_group_name_H-M   'P 1'
#
loop_
_entity.id
_entity.type
_entity.pdbx_description
1 polymer ?
#
loop_
_entity_poly.entity_id
_entity_poly.type
_entity_poly.pdbx_seq_one_letter_code
_entity_poly.pdbx_strand_id
1 'polypeptide(L)'
;MTRLANVEKAGYFRLLPSVTESLITHIAAPKDGRLLDPCAGEGTALVTLAEKLGLDPFGVELHEGRAKAAREAVGQLMVSRHGSDKGDAAASHGTRVLHDSYLSLVTSRGGYNL
;
A
#
# COMPACT_ATOMS: atom_id res chain seq x y z
N MET A 1 -6.97 23.06 18.57
CA MET A 1 -5.60 22.51 18.76
C MET A 1 -5.33 21.29 17.87
N THR A 2 -5.88 21.23 16.65
CA THR A 2 -5.72 20.07 15.74
C THR A 2 -4.49 20.20 14.84
N ARG A 3 -4.11 21.43 14.47
CA ARG A 3 -2.96 21.68 13.59
C ARG A 3 -1.62 21.25 14.20
N LEU A 4 -1.38 21.55 15.49
CA LEU A 4 -0.11 21.22 16.15
C LEU A 4 0.06 19.70 16.31
N ALA A 5 -0.99 19.01 16.76
CA ALA A 5 -0.99 17.55 16.88
C ALA A 5 -0.82 16.82 15.53
N ASN A 6 -1.32 17.41 14.43
CA ASN A 6 -1.09 16.87 13.07
C ASN A 6 0.37 17.03 12.63
N VAL A 7 1.01 18.16 12.98
CA VAL A 7 2.43 18.42 12.69
C VAL A 7 3.32 17.47 13.50
N GLU A 8 3.01 17.27 14.79
CA GLU A 8 3.74 16.32 15.65
C GLU A 8 3.72 14.89 15.10
N LYS A 9 2.59 14.49 14.48
CA LYS A 9 2.44 13.18 13.86
C LYS A 9 2.99 13.10 12.43
N ALA A 10 3.54 14.19 11.89
CA ALA A 10 3.92 14.30 10.48
C ALA A 10 2.79 13.86 9.51
N GLY A 11 1.54 14.11 9.89
CA GLY A 11 0.36 13.64 9.14
C GLY A 11 0.13 12.13 9.16
N TYR A 12 0.82 11.36 10.01
CA TYR A 12 0.64 9.91 10.13
C TYR A 12 -0.45 9.52 11.13
N PHE A 13 -1.49 8.87 10.63
CA PHE A 13 -2.55 8.29 11.45
C PHE A 13 -2.79 6.86 11.00
N ARG A 14 -2.11 5.92 11.67
CA ARG A 14 -2.27 4.50 11.35
C ARG A 14 -3.72 4.07 11.59
N LEU A 15 -4.27 3.30 10.65
CA LEU A 15 -5.55 2.64 10.83
C LEU A 15 -5.47 1.65 12.01
N LEU A 16 -6.42 1.73 12.93
CA LEU A 16 -6.48 0.80 14.06
C LEU A 16 -6.83 -0.60 13.55
N PRO A 17 -6.25 -1.69 14.12
CA PRO A 17 -6.56 -3.05 13.69
C PRO A 17 -8.05 -3.37 13.69
N SER A 18 -8.80 -2.92 14.69
CA SER A 18 -10.26 -3.12 14.77
C SER A 18 -11.02 -2.46 13.60
N VAL A 19 -10.53 -1.34 13.09
CA VAL A 19 -11.13 -0.67 11.94
C VAL A 19 -10.78 -1.41 10.66
N THR A 20 -9.55 -1.89 10.51
CA THR A 20 -9.15 -2.75 9.39
C THR A 20 -10.03 -4.00 9.28
N GLU A 21 -10.27 -4.67 10.41
CA GLU A 21 -11.19 -5.83 10.46
C GLU A 21 -12.61 -5.45 10.05
N SER A 22 -13.11 -4.30 10.49
CA SER A 22 -14.43 -3.82 10.08
C SER A 22 -14.50 -3.57 8.58
N LEU A 23 -13.47 -2.98 7.97
CA LEU A 23 -13.43 -2.71 6.52
C LEU A 23 -13.52 -3.99 5.69
N ILE A 24 -12.87 -5.08 6.13
CA ILE A 24 -12.91 -6.37 5.43
C ILE A 24 -14.35 -6.85 5.23
N THR A 25 -15.22 -6.63 6.23
CA THR A 25 -16.63 -7.06 6.17
C THR A 25 -17.48 -6.29 5.16
N HIS A 26 -17.00 -5.13 4.69
CA HIS A 26 -17.72 -4.25 3.77
C HIS A 26 -17.20 -4.32 2.32
N ILE A 27 -16.15 -5.11 2.05
CA ILE A 27 -15.53 -5.20 0.73
C ILE A 27 -15.85 -6.55 0.10
N ALA A 28 -16.64 -6.54 -0.96
CA ALA A 28 -16.79 -7.69 -1.85
C ALA A 28 -15.62 -7.70 -2.85
N ALA A 29 -14.55 -8.43 -2.51
CA ALA A 29 -13.35 -8.50 -3.33
C ALA A 29 -13.58 -9.32 -4.61
N PRO A 30 -13.19 -8.80 -5.79
CA PRO A 30 -13.18 -9.60 -7.01
C PRO A 30 -12.06 -10.64 -6.97
N LYS A 31 -12.23 -11.74 -7.70
CA LYS A 31 -11.15 -12.70 -7.95
C LYS A 31 -10.02 -12.00 -8.72
N ASP A 32 -8.77 -12.23 -8.30
CA ASP A 32 -7.55 -11.68 -8.93
C ASP A 32 -7.53 -10.13 -8.97
N GLY A 33 -8.19 -9.50 -7.99
CA GLY A 33 -8.25 -8.05 -7.88
C GLY A 33 -6.98 -7.41 -7.33
N ARG A 34 -6.88 -6.09 -7.48
CA ARG A 34 -5.76 -5.28 -7.00
C ARG A 34 -6.26 -4.26 -5.98
N LEU A 35 -5.53 -4.11 -4.87
CA LEU A 35 -5.81 -3.16 -3.81
C LEU A 35 -4.79 -2.02 -3.87
N LEU A 36 -5.27 -0.79 -3.99
CA LEU A 36 -4.43 0.41 -3.94
C LEU A 36 -4.68 1.16 -2.63
N ASP A 37 -3.63 1.36 -1.85
CA ASP A 37 -3.61 2.30 -0.72
C ASP A 37 -2.78 3.54 -1.11
N PRO A 38 -3.44 4.69 -1.39
CA PRO A 38 -2.74 5.91 -1.78
C PRO A 38 -1.96 6.58 -0.63
N CYS A 39 -2.17 6.13 0.62
CA CYS A 39 -1.49 6.63 1.81
C CYS A 39 -1.07 5.43 2.68
N ALA A 40 -0.20 4.59 2.12
CA ALA A 40 0.12 3.29 2.68
C ALA A 40 0.73 3.35 4.09
N GLY A 41 1.31 4.49 4.48
CA GLY A 41 2.05 4.60 5.73
C GLY A 41 3.14 3.53 5.76
N GLU A 42 3.16 2.72 6.81
CA GLU A 42 4.09 1.59 6.93
C GLU A 42 3.56 0.28 6.32
N GLY A 43 2.43 0.32 5.61
CA GLY A 43 1.87 -0.81 4.86
C GLY A 43 1.07 -1.82 5.68
N THR A 44 0.93 -1.65 7.00
CA THR A 44 0.22 -2.62 7.86
C THR A 44 -1.21 -2.88 7.39
N ALA A 45 -2.01 -1.82 7.19
CA ALA A 45 -3.41 -1.98 6.76
C ALA A 45 -3.51 -2.55 5.35
N LEU A 46 -2.68 -2.06 4.41
CA LEU A 46 -2.61 -2.56 3.04
C LEU A 46 -2.36 -4.08 2.99
N VAL A 47 -1.35 -4.56 3.73
CA VAL A 47 -0.99 -5.98 3.77
C VAL A 47 -2.11 -6.81 4.39
N THR A 48 -2.67 -6.39 5.53
CA THR A 48 -3.77 -7.11 6.18
C THR A 48 -5.00 -7.21 5.28
N LEU A 49 -5.40 -6.11 4.64
CA LEU A 49 -6.53 -6.09 3.71
C LEU A 49 -6.26 -6.96 2.49
N ALA A 50 -5.09 -6.81 1.87
CA ALA A 50 -4.71 -7.59 0.69
C ALA A 50 -4.69 -9.10 0.98
N GLU A 51 -4.13 -9.50 2.12
CA GLU A 51 -4.11 -10.89 2.58
C GLU A 51 -5.53 -11.43 2.78
N LYS A 52 -6.36 -10.74 3.56
CA LYS A 52 -7.71 -11.20 3.92
C LYS A 52 -8.68 -11.21 2.74
N LEU A 53 -8.50 -10.29 1.80
CA LEU A 53 -9.34 -10.16 0.60
C LEU A 53 -8.81 -10.93 -0.60
N GLY A 54 -7.61 -11.54 -0.52
CA GLY A 54 -6.98 -12.23 -1.64
C GLY A 54 -6.63 -11.32 -2.82
N LEU A 55 -6.26 -10.06 -2.53
CA LEU A 55 -5.96 -9.04 -3.54
C LEU A 55 -4.45 -8.78 -3.63
N ASP A 56 -3.99 -8.28 -4.77
CA ASP A 56 -2.61 -7.84 -4.95
C ASP A 56 -2.40 -6.41 -4.41
N PRO A 57 -1.45 -6.20 -3.48
CA PRO A 57 -1.25 -4.90 -2.84
C PRO A 57 -0.40 -3.94 -3.67
N PHE A 58 -0.86 -2.69 -3.76
CA PHE A 58 -0.13 -1.54 -4.28
C PHE A 58 -0.25 -0.39 -3.28
N GLY A 59 0.88 0.25 -2.95
CA GLY A 59 0.93 1.32 -1.96
C GLY A 59 1.68 2.53 -2.48
N VAL A 60 1.17 3.72 -2.17
CA VAL A 60 1.86 5.01 -2.38
C VAL A 60 2.13 5.63 -1.00
N GLU A 61 3.34 6.11 -0.78
CA GLU A 61 3.73 6.78 0.46
C GLU A 61 4.84 7.79 0.16
N LEU A 62 4.69 9.02 0.68
CA LEU A 62 5.61 10.14 0.42
C LEU A 62 6.80 10.15 1.38
N HIS A 63 6.62 9.65 2.60
CA HIS A 63 7.67 9.61 3.62
C HIS A 63 8.57 8.39 3.41
N GLU A 64 9.82 8.62 3.04
CA GLU A 64 10.79 7.59 2.66
C GLU A 64 10.90 6.43 3.67
N GLY A 65 11.03 6.73 4.97
CA GLY A 65 11.12 5.68 5.99
C GLY A 65 9.88 4.79 6.09
N ARG A 66 8.68 5.36 5.85
CA ARG A 66 7.42 4.62 5.89
C ARG A 66 7.24 3.85 4.58
N ALA A 67 7.57 4.46 3.45
CA ALA A 67 7.59 3.79 2.14
C ALA A 67 8.52 2.56 2.14
N LYS A 68 9.68 2.65 2.80
CA LYS A 68 10.58 1.51 2.99
C LYS A 68 9.94 0.40 3.83
N ALA A 69 9.34 0.75 4.97
CA ALA A 69 8.63 -0.22 5.82
C ALA A 69 7.46 -0.89 5.07
N ALA A 70 6.66 -0.12 4.33
CA ALA A 70 5.57 -0.63 3.51
C ALA A 70 6.07 -1.58 2.41
N ARG A 71 7.18 -1.24 1.75
CA ARG A 71 7.82 -2.10 0.75
C ARG A 71 8.28 -3.42 1.35
N GLU A 72 8.88 -3.40 2.54
CA GLU A 72 9.31 -4.61 3.24
C GLU A 72 8.10 -5.49 3.61
N ALA A 73 7.04 -4.89 4.16
CA ALA A 73 5.81 -5.61 4.54
C ALA A 73 5.12 -6.25 3.32
N VAL A 74 4.98 -5.52 2.22
CA VAL A 74 4.43 -6.05 0.96
C VAL A 74 5.33 -7.16 0.41
N GLY A 75 6.65 -6.97 0.42
CA GLY A 75 7.60 -7.99 -0.02
C GLY A 75 7.46 -9.30 0.74
N GLN A 76 7.30 -9.24 2.07
CA GLN A 76 7.06 -10.42 2.91
C GLN A 76 5.77 -11.16 2.53
N LEU A 77 4.67 -10.41 2.30
CA LEU A 77 3.40 -10.99 1.83
C LEU A 77 3.54 -11.65 0.45
N MET A 78 4.27 -11.03 -0.48
CA MET A 78 4.49 -11.62 -1.80
C MET A 78 5.31 -12.90 -1.72
N VAL A 79 6.36 -12.93 -0.89
CA VAL A 79 7.17 -14.14 -0.66
C VAL A 79 6.34 -15.26 -0.04
N SER A 80 5.49 -14.96 0.95
CA SER A 80 4.63 -15.99 1.57
C SER A 80 3.62 -16.59 0.59
N ARG A 81 3.07 -15.78 -0.32
CA ARG A 81 2.19 -16.25 -1.40
C ARG A 81 2.93 -17.16 -2.39
N HIS A 82 4.10 -16.75 -2.88
CA HIS A 82 4.88 -17.55 -3.84
C HIS A 82 5.42 -18.87 -3.26
N GLY A 83 5.67 -18.93 -1.95
CA GLY A 83 6.02 -20.19 -1.27
C GLY A 83 4.86 -21.19 -1.18
N SER A 84 3.62 -20.71 -1.36
CA SER A 84 2.38 -21.51 -1.31
C SER A 84 1.98 -22.07 -2.69
N ASP A 85 2.36 -21.37 -3.77
CA ASP A 85 2.06 -21.76 -5.16
C ASP A 85 3.13 -22.68 -5.76
N LYS A 86 3.07 -23.98 -5.40
CA LYS A 86 3.61 -25.06 -6.25
C LYS A 86 2.53 -25.56 -7.21
N GLY A 87 2.15 -24.74 -8.18
CA GLY A 87 1.17 -25.14 -9.20
C GLY A 87 0.92 -24.04 -10.23
N ASP A 88 1.56 -24.15 -11.39
CA ASP A 88 1.03 -23.78 -12.71
C ASP A 88 0.34 -22.42 -12.89
N ALA A 89 1.09 -21.32 -12.78
CA ALA A 89 0.95 -20.17 -13.69
C ALA A 89 2.10 -19.18 -13.49
N ALA A 90 3.02 -19.16 -14.44
CA ALA A 90 4.02 -18.11 -14.59
C ALA A 90 3.35 -16.78 -14.96
N ALA A 91 2.82 -16.06 -13.97
CA ALA A 91 2.60 -14.63 -14.07
C ALA A 91 3.63 -13.97 -13.16
N SER A 92 4.70 -13.46 -13.76
CA SER A 92 5.80 -12.78 -13.09
C SER A 92 5.32 -11.52 -12.34
N HIS A 93 4.79 -11.70 -11.13
CA HIS A 93 4.41 -10.64 -10.20
C HIS A 93 5.63 -10.25 -9.35
N GLY A 94 6.76 -10.00 -10.01
CA GLY A 94 7.90 -9.37 -9.37
C GLY A 94 7.50 -7.99 -8.86
N THR A 95 7.94 -7.61 -7.66
CA THR A 95 7.67 -6.31 -7.05
C THR A 95 7.95 -5.18 -8.04
N ARG A 96 6.89 -4.57 -8.59
CA ARG A 96 7.01 -3.43 -9.51
C ARG A 96 7.12 -2.15 -8.70
N VAL A 97 8.34 -1.81 -8.34
CA VAL A 97 8.63 -0.54 -7.66
C VAL A 97 8.67 0.57 -8.71
N LEU A 98 7.59 1.34 -8.79
CA LEU A 98 7.59 2.63 -9.49
C LEU A 98 8.21 3.67 -8.55
N HIS A 99 9.54 3.67 -8.47
CA HIS A 99 10.30 4.73 -7.81
C HIS A 99 10.75 5.72 -8.88
N ASP A 100 9.81 6.40 -9.53
CA ASP A 100 10.16 7.58 -10.31
C ASP A 100 9.99 8.79 -9.39
N SER A 101 11.03 9.61 -9.28
CA SER A 101 10.98 10.82 -8.47
C SER A 101 9.84 11.68 -9.00
N TYR A 102 9.08 12.34 -8.13
CA TYR A 102 8.12 13.35 -8.59
C TYR A 102 8.79 14.42 -9.49
N LEU A 103 10.11 14.59 -9.37
CA LEU A 103 10.93 15.48 -10.19
C LEU A 103 11.18 14.99 -11.63
N SER A 104 10.94 13.72 -11.97
CA SER A 104 11.09 13.20 -13.33
C SER A 104 9.80 13.30 -14.16
N LEU A 105 8.70 13.72 -13.55
CA LEU A 105 7.49 14.11 -14.28
C LEU A 105 7.78 15.39 -15.08
N VAL A 106 7.96 15.23 -16.39
CA VAL A 106 7.99 16.35 -17.35
C VAL A 106 6.56 16.88 -17.49
N THR A 107 6.12 17.68 -16.53
CA THR A 107 4.82 18.36 -16.57
C THR A 107 4.97 19.85 -16.27
N SER A 108 4.07 20.64 -16.86
CA SER A 108 4.07 22.09 -16.68
C SER A 108 3.67 22.46 -15.24
N ARG A 109 4.19 23.58 -14.73
CA ARG A 109 3.91 24.09 -13.36
C ARG A 109 2.41 24.19 -13.00
N GLY A 110 1.52 24.30 -14.00
CA GLY A 110 0.07 24.34 -13.80
C GLY A 110 -0.61 22.96 -13.65
N GLY A 111 0.12 21.87 -13.83
CA GLY A 111 -0.40 20.50 -13.70
C GLY A 111 -0.53 19.99 -12.26
N TYR A 112 -0.11 20.79 -11.28
CA TYR A 112 -0.02 20.40 -9.86
C TYR A 112 -1.15 20.98 -9.00
N ASN A 113 -2.35 21.16 -9.56
CA ASN A 113 -3.51 21.58 -8.79
C ASN A 113 -4.19 20.33 -8.18
N LEU A 114 -3.74 19.96 -6.99
CA LEU A 114 -4.55 19.30 -5.96
C LEU A 114 -4.98 20.35 -4.94
#